data_AF-A0A8T6BL54-F1
#
_entry.id   AF-A0A8T6BL54-F1
#
_cell.length_a   1.000
_cell.length_b   1.000
_cell.length_c   1.000
_cell.angle_alpha   90.00
_cell.angle_beta   90.00
_cell.angle_gamma   90.00
#
_symmetry.space_group_name_H-M   'P 1'
#
loop_
_entity.id
_entity.type
_entity.pdbx_description
1 polymer ?
#
loop_
_entity_poly.entity_id
_entity_poly.type
_entity_poly.pdbx_seq_one_letter_code
_entity_poly.pdbx_strand_id
1 'polypeptide(L)'
;ASGAMSIYQRYLANQTPTPLNLVPPEDIADMGVDYDGNFVCSGGMRVLPVWTSDPQSLCQQSEMQQQPSGNPFDQSSQPQQQPQQQPAQQEQKDSDGVAGWIKDMFGSN
;
A
#
# COMPACT_ATOMS: atom_id res chain seq x y z
N ALA A 1 -14.94 -22.15 25.53
CA ALA A 1 -15.82 -23.21 24.99
C ALA A 1 -15.49 -24.62 25.52
N SER A 2 -14.99 -24.76 26.76
CA SER A 2 -14.25 -25.97 27.15
C SER A 2 -15.11 -27.22 27.40
N GLY A 3 -16.33 -27.07 27.92
CA GLY A 3 -17.21 -28.21 28.23
C GLY A 3 -17.90 -28.80 26.99
N ALA A 4 -18.54 -27.96 26.16
CA ALA A 4 -19.22 -28.44 24.96
C ALA A 4 -18.23 -29.01 23.93
N MET A 5 -17.03 -28.45 23.84
CA MET A 5 -16.03 -28.90 22.88
C MET A 5 -15.43 -30.27 23.24
N SER A 6 -15.30 -30.61 24.53
CA SER A 6 -14.85 -31.95 24.94
C SER A 6 -15.88 -33.03 24.62
N ILE A 7 -17.17 -32.72 24.78
CA ILE A 7 -18.26 -33.61 24.34
C ILE A 7 -18.24 -33.79 22.81
N TYR A 8 -18.03 -32.70 22.06
CA TYR A 8 -17.92 -32.77 20.60
C TYR A 8 -16.71 -33.60 20.14
N GLN A 9 -15.55 -33.43 20.78
CA GLN A 9 -14.36 -34.25 20.50
C GLN A 9 -14.63 -35.75 20.74
N ARG A 10 -15.31 -36.09 21.84
CA ARG A 10 -15.69 -37.49 22.12
C ARG A 10 -16.66 -38.04 21.09
N TYR A 11 -17.61 -37.22 20.63
CA TYR A 11 -18.52 -37.58 19.55
C TYR A 11 -17.75 -37.87 18.26
N LEU A 12 -16.84 -36.98 17.84
CA LEU A 12 -16.00 -37.19 16.65
C LEU A 12 -15.09 -38.42 16.75
N ALA A 13 -14.67 -38.82 17.95
CA ALA A 13 -13.83 -40.01 18.16
C ALA A 13 -14.63 -41.33 18.11
N ASN A 14 -15.93 -41.29 18.37
CA ASN A 14 -16.79 -42.48 18.44
C ASN A 14 -17.37 -42.92 17.08
N GLN A 15 -17.17 -42.13 16.02
CA GLN A 15 -17.67 -42.39 14.67
C GLN A 15 -16.71 -41.81 13.65
N THR A 16 -16.69 -42.32 12.41
CA THR A 16 -15.86 -41.75 11.35
C THR A 16 -16.46 -40.44 10.86
N PRO A 17 -15.83 -39.27 11.11
CA PRO A 17 -16.38 -38.00 10.66
C PRO A 17 -16.27 -37.88 9.15
N THR A 18 -17.26 -37.27 8.51
CA THR A 18 -17.13 -36.86 7.11
C THR A 18 -16.23 -35.61 7.06
N PRO A 19 -15.15 -35.61 6.26
CA PRO A 19 -14.31 -34.43 6.11
C PRO A 19 -15.11 -33.24 5.61
N LEU A 20 -14.89 -32.07 6.23
CA LEU A 20 -15.46 -30.82 5.75
C LEU A 20 -14.59 -30.30 4.61
N ASN A 21 -15.07 -30.48 3.37
CA ASN A 21 -14.48 -29.86 2.19
C ASN A 21 -15.33 -28.64 1.80
N LEU A 22 -14.83 -27.44 2.04
CA LEU A 22 -15.51 -26.21 1.66
C LEU A 22 -15.36 -26.02 0.15
N VAL A 23 -16.46 -26.14 -0.58
CA VAL A 23 -16.53 -25.75 -2.00
C VAL A 23 -16.99 -24.30 -2.02
N PRO A 24 -16.14 -23.35 -2.45
CA PRO A 24 -16.53 -21.95 -2.52
C PRO A 24 -17.72 -21.77 -3.48
N PRO A 25 -18.72 -20.93 -3.13
CA PRO A 25 -19.75 -20.53 -4.07
C PRO A 25 -19.19 -19.60 -5.16
N GLU A 26 -20.06 -19.19 -6.07
CA GLU A 26 -19.75 -18.15 -7.06
C GLU A 26 -19.27 -16.86 -6.38
N ASP A 27 -18.42 -16.12 -7.08
CA ASP A 27 -17.87 -14.83 -6.64
C ASP A 27 -17.03 -14.88 -5.35
N ILE A 28 -16.53 -16.04 -4.93
CA ILE A 28 -15.45 -16.10 -3.93
C ILE A 28 -14.10 -16.18 -4.64
N ALA A 29 -13.28 -15.16 -4.43
CA ALA A 29 -11.91 -15.10 -4.94
C ALA A 29 -10.90 -15.07 -3.80
N ASP A 30 -9.86 -15.88 -3.91
CA ASP A 30 -8.71 -15.84 -3.00
C ASP A 30 -7.82 -14.65 -3.35
N MET A 31 -7.74 -13.68 -2.43
CA MET A 31 -6.99 -12.45 -2.62
C MET A 31 -5.83 -12.31 -1.64
N GLY A 32 -4.68 -11.85 -2.14
CA GLY A 32 -3.51 -11.55 -1.33
C GLY A 32 -3.67 -10.25 -0.56
N VAL A 33 -3.17 -10.21 0.67
CA VAL A 33 -3.05 -9.00 1.49
C VAL A 33 -1.61 -8.79 1.98
N ASP A 34 -1.16 -7.54 2.04
CA ASP A 34 0.14 -7.16 2.62
C ASP A 34 0.09 -7.05 4.17
N TYR A 35 1.19 -6.58 4.78
CA TYR A 35 1.28 -6.41 6.24
C TYR A 35 0.38 -5.30 6.79
N ASP A 36 0.04 -4.33 5.96
CA ASP A 36 -0.84 -3.21 6.32
C ASP A 36 -2.32 -3.58 6.11
N GLY A 37 -2.59 -4.75 5.52
CA GLY A 37 -3.93 -5.29 5.28
C GLY A 37 -4.57 -4.82 3.98
N ASN A 38 -3.80 -4.22 3.07
CA ASN A 38 -4.28 -3.81 1.75
C ASN A 38 -4.27 -4.99 0.78
N PHE A 39 -5.18 -4.99 -0.19
CA PHE A 39 -5.19 -6.00 -1.25
C PHE A 39 -4.00 -5.80 -2.19
N VAL A 40 -3.41 -6.90 -2.64
CA VAL A 40 -2.28 -6.89 -3.60
C VAL A 40 -2.54 -7.86 -4.75
N CYS A 41 -2.09 -7.48 -5.95
CA CYS A 41 -2.40 -8.20 -7.19
C CYS A 41 -1.64 -9.52 -7.31
N SER A 42 -0.48 -9.62 -6.65
CA SER A 42 0.35 -10.81 -6.66
C SER A 42 1.06 -10.99 -5.33
N GLY A 43 1.04 -12.21 -4.79
CA GLY A 43 1.67 -12.54 -3.52
C GLY A 43 0.82 -12.12 -2.31
N GLY A 44 1.40 -11.32 -1.42
CA GLY A 44 0.82 -11.01 -0.11
C GLY A 44 1.37 -11.91 0.99
N MET A 45 1.33 -11.42 2.23
CA MET A 45 1.74 -12.18 3.41
C MET A 45 0.67 -13.22 3.82
N ARG A 46 -0.57 -13.02 3.36
CA ARG A 46 -1.72 -13.86 3.65
C ARG A 46 -2.68 -13.83 2.46
N VAL A 47 -3.42 -14.91 2.29
CA VAL A 47 -4.51 -15.01 1.33
C VAL A 47 -5.82 -15.15 2.10
N LEU A 48 -6.85 -14.42 1.69
CA LEU A 48 -8.18 -14.43 2.28
C LEU A 48 -9.24 -14.64 1.19
N PRO A 49 -10.28 -15.46 1.42
CA PRO A 49 -11.42 -15.54 0.52
C PRO A 49 -12.22 -14.23 0.62
N VAL A 50 -12.47 -13.59 -0.53
CA VAL A 50 -13.20 -12.34 -0.65
C VAL A 50 -14.42 -12.57 -1.54
N TRP A 51 -15.58 -12.10 -1.11
CA TRP A 51 -16.77 -12.08 -1.95
C TRP A 51 -16.70 -10.91 -2.92
N THR A 52 -16.33 -11.19 -4.16
CA THR A 52 -16.25 -10.23 -5.26
C THR A 52 -16.34 -10.94 -6.61
N SER A 53 -17.08 -10.34 -7.54
CA SER A 53 -17.07 -10.75 -8.96
C SER A 53 -15.94 -10.07 -9.77
N ASP A 54 -15.24 -9.10 -9.16
CA ASP A 54 -14.12 -8.37 -9.78
C ASP A 54 -12.95 -8.21 -8.78
N PRO A 55 -12.09 -9.24 -8.63
CA PRO A 55 -10.93 -9.19 -7.74
C PRO A 55 -9.88 -8.16 -8.15
N GLN A 56 -9.81 -7.84 -9.45
CA GLN A 56 -8.79 -6.94 -9.99
C GLN A 56 -9.05 -5.48 -9.56
N SER A 57 -10.33 -5.07 -9.54
CA SER A 57 -10.72 -3.74 -9.06
C SER A 57 -10.24 -3.46 -7.62
N LEU A 58 -10.33 -4.47 -6.75
CA LEU A 58 -9.96 -4.36 -5.35
C LEU A 58 -8.45 -4.23 -5.15
N CYS A 59 -7.64 -4.93 -5.95
CA CYS A 59 -6.19 -4.71 -5.91
C CYS A 59 -5.81 -3.30 -6.40
N GLN A 60 -6.31 -2.88 -7.56
CA GLN A 60 -5.92 -1.58 -8.15
C GLN A 60 -6.28 -0.41 -7.23
N GLN A 61 -7.40 -0.52 -6.51
CA GLN A 61 -7.79 0.47 -5.52
C GLN A 61 -6.76 0.62 -4.40
N SER A 62 -6.17 -0.49 -3.95
CA SER A 62 -5.15 -0.50 -2.90
C SER A 62 -3.80 0.06 -3.38
N GLU A 63 -3.37 -0.22 -4.61
CA GLU A 63 -2.11 0.33 -5.16
C GLU A 63 -2.14 1.86 -5.29
N MET A 64 -3.30 2.44 -5.63
CA MET A 64 -3.46 3.90 -5.68
C MET A 64 -3.30 4.57 -4.31
N GLN A 65 -3.59 3.85 -3.21
CA GLN A 65 -3.43 4.36 -1.86
C GLN A 65 -1.98 4.26 -1.36
N GLN A 66 -1.16 3.41 -1.99
CA GLN A 66 0.24 3.17 -1.61
C GLN A 66 1.25 4.02 -2.37
N GLN A 67 0.83 4.89 -3.31
CA GLN A 67 1.77 5.80 -3.95
C GLN A 67 2.44 6.67 -2.87
N PRO A 68 3.76 6.53 -2.65
CA PRO A 68 4.48 7.49 -1.85
C PRO A 68 4.38 8.82 -2.58
N SER A 69 4.16 9.89 -1.86
CA SER A 69 4.51 11.24 -2.29
C SER A 69 6.00 11.27 -2.66
N GLY A 70 6.33 10.82 -3.88
CA GLY A 70 7.67 10.82 -4.41
C GLY A 70 8.14 12.26 -4.53
N ASN A 71 9.28 12.54 -3.93
CA ASN A 71 9.82 13.89 -3.93
C ASN A 71 10.11 14.30 -5.40
N PRO A 72 9.50 15.35 -5.95
CA PRO A 72 9.56 15.68 -7.38
C PRO A 72 10.95 16.13 -7.87
N PHE A 73 11.95 16.16 -6.99
CA PHE A 73 13.29 16.66 -7.25
C PHE A 73 14.31 15.57 -7.65
N ASP A 74 13.96 14.28 -7.61
CA ASP A 74 14.92 13.20 -7.91
C ASP A 74 15.27 13.08 -9.41
N GLN A 75 14.52 13.75 -10.31
CA GLN A 75 14.77 13.74 -11.76
C GLN A 75 15.87 14.69 -12.25
N SER A 76 16.39 15.61 -11.42
CA SER A 76 17.30 16.66 -11.91
C SER A 76 18.79 16.30 -11.98
N SER A 77 19.17 15.02 -11.82
CA SER A 77 20.58 14.62 -11.85
C SER A 77 21.06 14.24 -13.27
N GLN A 78 21.02 15.18 -14.21
CA GLN A 78 21.82 15.12 -15.45
C GLN A 78 22.76 16.34 -15.52
N PRO A 79 24.10 16.17 -15.47
CA PRO A 79 25.02 17.28 -15.63
C PRO A 79 25.24 17.58 -17.12
N GLN A 80 24.61 18.63 -17.63
CA GLN A 80 24.92 19.18 -18.94
C GLN A 80 25.99 20.27 -18.80
N GLN A 81 27.19 19.98 -19.31
CA GLN A 81 28.32 20.91 -19.35
C GLN A 81 28.09 22.02 -20.38
N GLN A 82 28.32 23.28 -20.00
CA GLN A 82 28.75 24.34 -20.91
C GLN A 82 29.56 25.43 -20.15
N PRO A 83 30.70 25.91 -20.69
CA PRO A 83 31.51 26.97 -20.08
C PRO A 83 31.29 28.35 -20.75
N GLN A 84 31.30 29.47 -19.99
CA GLN A 84 32.07 30.73 -20.25
C GLN A 84 31.80 31.89 -19.24
N GLN A 85 32.86 32.33 -18.53
CA GLN A 85 33.31 33.68 -18.06
C GLN A 85 32.29 34.80 -17.66
N GLN A 86 32.12 35.18 -16.37
CA GLN A 86 32.80 36.21 -15.50
C GLN A 86 32.34 37.70 -15.64
N PRO A 87 32.41 38.59 -14.61
CA PRO A 87 32.37 38.40 -13.14
C PRO A 87 31.50 39.43 -12.33
N ALA A 88 31.19 39.03 -11.08
CA ALA A 88 30.98 39.82 -9.85
C ALA A 88 29.87 40.89 -9.74
N GLN A 89 28.82 40.56 -8.98
CA GLN A 89 28.38 41.39 -7.85
C GLN A 89 27.83 40.51 -6.74
N GLN A 90 28.48 40.60 -5.57
CA GLN A 90 28.01 40.03 -4.32
C GLN A 90 26.75 40.77 -3.91
N GLU A 91 25.65 40.08 -3.65
CA GLU A 91 24.78 40.45 -2.54
C GLU A 91 23.87 39.28 -2.12
N GLN A 92 23.94 39.02 -0.81
CA GLN A 92 22.91 38.42 0.02
C GLN A 92 22.55 36.96 -0.28
N LYS A 93 23.30 36.12 0.45
CA LYS A 93 22.90 34.82 0.96
C LYS A 93 21.62 34.99 1.81
N ASP A 94 20.48 35.20 1.18
CA ASP A 94 19.20 35.01 1.85
C ASP A 94 18.80 33.55 1.69
N SER A 95 19.07 32.86 2.79
CA SER A 95 18.48 31.58 3.14
C SER A 95 16.96 31.68 3.09
N ASP A 96 16.37 31.53 1.91
CA ASP A 96 14.94 31.24 1.77
C ASP A 96 14.79 29.99 0.91
N GLY A 97 15.19 28.86 1.49
CA GLY A 97 14.87 27.50 1.05
C GLY A 97 13.39 27.19 1.27
N VAL A 98 12.53 28.09 0.83
CA VAL A 98 11.09 28.03 1.02
C VAL A 98 10.50 28.13 -0.38
N ALA A 99 10.08 26.99 -0.90
CA ALA A 99 9.48 26.88 -2.23
C ALA A 99 8.38 27.94 -2.39
N GLY A 100 8.33 28.60 -3.54
CA GLY A 100 7.49 29.81 -3.77
C GLY A 100 6.01 29.67 -3.37
N TRP A 101 5.46 28.45 -3.33
CA TRP A 101 4.10 28.18 -2.86
C TRP A 101 3.89 28.46 -1.36
N ILE A 102 4.94 28.35 -0.53
CA ILE A 102 4.88 28.63 0.91
C ILE A 102 4.79 30.15 1.15
N LYS A 103 5.35 30.97 0.25
CA LYS A 103 5.25 32.43 0.35
C LYS A 103 3.82 32.94 0.09
N ASP A 104 3.07 32.27 -0.79
CA ASP A 104 1.64 32.53 -1.02
C ASP A 104 0.73 32.10 0.14
N MET A 105 1.17 31.16 0.97
CA MET A 105 0.36 30.62 2.08
C MET A 105 0.53 31.41 3.40
N PHE A 106 1.68 32.05 3.63
CA PHE A 106 2.02 32.66 4.93
C PHE A 106 2.42 34.14 4.84
N GLY A 107 2.42 34.75 3.65
CA GLY A 107 2.85 36.13 3.45
C GLY A 107 1.71 37.15 3.48
N SER A 108 1.23 37.52 4.66
CA SER A 108 0.59 38.83 4.90
C SER A 108 0.47 39.11 6.41
N ASN A 109 1.44 39.88 6.94
CA ASN A 109 1.18 40.92 7.95
C ASN A 109 2.30 41.96 7.91
#